data_AF-A0A5M8NY92-F1
#
_entry.id   AF-A0A5M8NY92-F1
#
_cell.length_a   1.000
_cell.length_b   1.000
_cell.length_c   1.000
_cell.angle_alpha   90.00
_cell.angle_beta   90.00
_cell.angle_gamma   90.00
#
_symmetry.space_group_name_H-M   'P 1'
#
loop_
_entity.id
_entity.type
_entity.pdbx_description
1 polymer ?
#
loop_
_entity_poly.entity_id
_entity_poly.type
_entity_poly.pdbx_seq_one_letter_code
_entity_poly.pdbx_strand_id
1 'polypeptide(L)'
;MILDNSPIHKSKKFIDKLEEWKEKEVLIFFLPGYSPELNLIEILWRRIKYEWIPFEAYSCFENLKERLVEVLTKFGGKYDIIF
;
A
#
# COMPACT_ATOMS: atom_id res chain seq x y z
N MET A 1 -5.38 8.07 -8.46
CA MET A 1 -4.60 7.55 -7.32
C MET A 1 -5.22 8.05 -6.03
N ILE A 2 -5.39 7.17 -5.05
CA ILE A 2 -5.90 7.49 -3.72
C ILE A 2 -4.72 7.50 -2.76
N LEU A 3 -4.58 8.55 -1.95
CA LEU A 3 -3.48 8.75 -1.02
C LEU A 3 -3.99 9.05 0.39
N ASP A 4 -3.20 8.65 1.37
CA ASP A 4 -3.37 9.11 2.75
C ASP A 4 -2.89 10.57 2.89
N ASN A 5 -3.06 11.11 4.10
CA ASN A 5 -2.65 12.48 4.42
C ASN A 5 -1.19 12.59 4.91
N SER A 6 -0.32 11.63 4.57
CA SER A 6 1.08 11.66 5.00
C SER A 6 1.79 12.96 4.57
N PRO A 7 2.64 13.58 5.42
CA PRO A 7 3.28 14.86 5.12
C PRO A 7 4.06 14.88 3.80
N ILE A 8 4.60 13.73 3.38
CA ILE A 8 5.31 13.62 2.09
C ILE A 8 4.39 13.88 0.90
N HIS A 9 3.12 13.45 0.96
CA HIS A 9 2.11 13.65 -0.09
C HIS A 9 1.53 15.07 -0.07
N LYS A 10 1.85 15.88 0.95
CA LYS A 10 1.48 17.29 1.06
C LYS A 10 2.66 18.24 0.93
N SER A 11 3.86 17.71 0.68
CA SER A 11 5.06 18.52 0.51
C SER A 11 4.94 19.40 -0.74
N LYS A 12 5.56 20.59 -0.70
CA LYS A 12 5.58 21.51 -1.85
C LYS A 12 6.01 20.81 -3.14
N LYS A 13 7.10 20.03 -3.07
CA LYS A 13 7.63 19.26 -4.21
C LYS A 13 6.61 18.27 -4.79
N PHE A 14 5.73 17.70 -3.96
CA PHE A 14 4.66 16.82 -4.42
C PHE A 14 3.52 17.62 -5.07
N ILE A 15 3.09 18.71 -4.42
CA ILE A 15 2.02 19.58 -4.94
C ILE A 15 2.41 20.18 -6.29
N ASP A 16 3.66 20.60 -6.45
CA ASP A 16 4.21 21.14 -7.70
C ASP A 16 4.14 20.14 -8.88
N LYS A 17 3.94 18.84 -8.59
CA LYS A 17 3.81 17.77 -9.60
C LYS A 17 2.37 17.43 -9.98
N LEU A 18 1.37 17.95 -9.25
CA LEU A 18 -0.03 17.61 -9.48
C LEU A 18 -0.52 17.97 -10.87
N GLU A 19 -0.17 19.15 -11.39
CA GLU A 19 -0.57 19.57 -12.75
C GLU A 19 0.11 18.71 -13.83
N GLU A 20 1.41 18.42 -13.69
CA GLU A 20 2.13 17.52 -14.61
C GLU A 20 1.49 16.12 -14.65
N TRP A 21 1.06 15.60 -13.50
CA TRP A 21 0.40 14.30 -13.42
C TRP A 21 -1.01 14.34 -13.99
N LYS A 22 -1.75 15.43 -13.78
CA LYS A 22 -3.07 15.63 -14.38
C LYS A 22 -3.02 15.67 -15.90
N GLU A 23 -2.01 16.32 -16.49
CA GLU A 23 -1.76 16.30 -17.94
C GLU A 23 -1.47 14.89 -18.47
N LYS A 24 -0.94 14.01 -17.62
CA LYS A 24 -0.72 12.58 -17.89
C LYS A 24 -1.91 11.70 -17.46
N GLU A 25 -3.09 12.30 -17.28
CA GLU A 25 -4.33 11.64 -16.88
C GLU A 25 -4.28 10.95 -15.50
N VAL A 26 -3.34 11.35 -14.64
CA VAL A 26 -3.23 10.88 -13.26
C VAL A 26 -3.83 11.90 -12.31
N LEU A 27 -5.02 11.59 -11.78
CA LEU A 27 -5.68 12.39 -10.75
C LEU A 27 -5.34 11.88 -9.35
N ILE A 28 -5.03 12.80 -8.43
CA ILE A 28 -4.77 12.50 -7.02
C ILE A 28 -6.00 12.83 -6.17
N PHE A 29 -6.44 11.88 -5.36
CA PHE A 29 -7.50 12.05 -4.36
C PHE A 29 -6.95 11.72 -2.97
N PHE A 30 -7.19 12.61 -2.02
CA PHE A 30 -6.82 12.39 -0.62
C PHE A 30 -8.01 11.82 0.14
N LEU A 31 -7.76 10.79 0.94
CA LEU A 31 -8.74 10.29 1.91
C LEU A 31 -9.02 11.33 3.00
N PRO A 32 -10.16 11.24 3.70
CA PRO A 32 -10.36 11.99 4.95
C PRO A 32 -9.23 11.70 5.96
N GLY A 33 -8.97 12.67 6.84
CA GLY A 33 -7.97 12.50 7.89
C GLY A 33 -8.35 11.38 8.86
N TYR A 34 -7.36 10.59 9.27
CA TYR A 34 -7.53 9.50 10.25
C TYR A 34 -8.55 8.42 9.85
N SER A 35 -8.66 8.12 8.54
CA SER A 35 -9.53 7.07 8.00
C SER A 35 -8.75 5.87 7.43
N PRO A 36 -7.99 5.12 8.25
CA PRO A 36 -7.22 3.95 7.82
C PRO A 36 -8.10 2.85 7.20
N GLU A 37 -9.35 2.73 7.65
CA GLU A 37 -10.34 1.78 7.14
C GLU A 37 -10.73 2.02 5.68
N LEU A 38 -10.57 3.25 5.18
CA LEU A 38 -10.81 3.60 3.77
C LEU A 38 -9.57 3.35 2.89
N ASN A 39 -8.42 3.07 3.51
CA ASN A 39 -7.16 2.88 2.82
C ASN A 39 -6.91 1.39 2.52
N LEU A 40 -7.26 0.95 1.31
CA LEU A 40 -7.19 -0.46 0.91
C LEU A 40 -5.82 -1.10 1.13
N ILE A 41 -4.73 -0.33 0.98
CA ILE A 41 -3.37 -0.84 1.21
C ILE A 41 -3.14 -1.21 2.68
N GLU A 42 -3.80 -0.54 3.63
CA GLU A 42 -3.69 -0.88 5.06
C GLU A 42 -4.39 -2.20 5.37
N ILE A 43 -5.54 -2.44 4.73
CA ILE A 43 -6.24 -3.72 4.81
C ILE A 43 -5.35 -4.83 4.25
N LEU A 44 -4.73 -4.59 3.08
CA LEU A 44 -3.80 -5.53 2.47
C LEU A 44 -2.62 -5.86 3.40
N TRP A 45 -1.95 -4.83 3.95
CA TRP A 45 -0.82 -5.04 4.85
C TRP A 45 -1.19 -5.75 6.15
N ARG A 46 -2.40 -5.52 6.66
CA ARG A 46 -2.91 -6.26 7.82
C ARG A 46 -3.02 -7.76 7.51
N ARG A 47 -3.58 -8.14 6.36
CA ARG A 47 -3.66 -9.55 5.93
C ARG A 47 -2.29 -10.16 5.71
N ILE A 48 -1.40 -9.45 5.00
CA ILE A 48 -0.03 -9.90 4.76
C ILE A 48 0.69 -10.21 6.08
N LYS A 49 0.69 -9.27 7.02
CA LYS A 49 1.48 -9.38 8.26
C LYS A 49 0.94 -10.44 9.22
N TYR A 50 -0.38 -10.52 9.38
CA TYR A 50 -0.98 -11.28 10.47
C TYR A 50 -1.61 -12.61 10.03
N GLU A 51 -1.91 -12.78 8.75
CA GLU A 51 -2.63 -13.97 8.26
C GLU A 51 -1.82 -14.76 7.23
N TRP A 52 -1.04 -14.10 6.36
CA TRP A 52 -0.46 -14.76 5.19
C TRP A 52 1.03 -15.04 5.28
N ILE A 53 1.78 -14.22 6.01
CA ILE A 53 3.20 -14.45 6.27
C ILE A 53 3.34 -15.23 7.59
N PRO A 54 3.96 -16.43 7.58
CA PRO A 54 4.16 -17.21 8.79
C PRO A 54 5.21 -16.55 9.69
N PHE A 55 5.14 -16.81 11.01
CA PHE A 55 6.00 -16.13 11.98
C PHE A 55 7.50 -16.42 11.75
N GLU A 56 7.83 -17.59 11.23
CA GLU A 56 9.20 -17.99 10.91
C GLU A 56 9.82 -17.11 9.81
N ALA A 57 9.01 -16.45 8.98
CA ALA A 57 9.48 -15.51 7.97
C ALA A 57 10.26 -14.34 8.58
N TYR A 58 9.95 -13.95 9.82
CA TYR A 58 10.56 -12.82 10.51
C TYR A 58 11.93 -13.16 11.14
N SER A 59 12.44 -14.37 10.95
CA SER A 59 13.74 -14.81 11.50
C SER A 59 14.94 -14.03 10.93
N CYS A 60 14.87 -13.63 9.66
CA CYS A 60 15.84 -12.73 9.03
C CYS A 60 15.18 -11.93 7.90
N PHE A 61 15.86 -10.87 7.48
CA PHE A 61 15.34 -9.96 6.45
C PHE A 61 15.19 -10.65 5.09
N GLU A 62 16.13 -11.52 4.73
CA GLU A 62 16.13 -12.28 3.48
C GLU A 62 14.90 -13.19 3.40
N ASN A 63 14.63 -13.96 4.46
CA ASN A 63 13.46 -14.83 4.53
C ASN A 63 12.15 -14.02 4.49
N LEU A 64 12.08 -12.90 5.23
CA LEU A 64 10.91 -12.02 5.18
C LEU A 64 10.67 -11.50 3.76
N LYS A 65 11.74 -11.08 3.07
CA LYS A 65 11.67 -10.57 1.70
C LYS A 65 11.20 -11.64 0.72
N GLU A 66 11.75 -12.85 0.80
CA GLU A 66 11.34 -13.98 -0.04
C GLU A 66 9.87 -14.33 0.16
N ARG A 67 9.42 -14.43 1.42
CA ARG A 67 8.01 -14.72 1.75
C ARG A 67 7.07 -13.61 1.34
N LEU A 68 7.47 -12.35 1.51
CA LEU A 68 6.69 -11.21 1.05
C LEU A 68 6.53 -11.21 -0.47
N VAL A 69 7.60 -11.47 -1.23
CA VAL A 69 7.54 -11.58 -2.69
C VAL A 69 6.63 -12.72 -3.12
N GLU A 70 6.69 -13.87 -2.45
CA GLU A 70 5.78 -15.00 -2.73
C GLU A 70 4.31 -14.60 -2.56
N VAL A 71 3.97 -13.94 -1.44
CA VAL A 71 2.61 -13.48 -1.14
C VAL A 71 2.14 -12.47 -2.19
N LEU A 72 2.95 -11.45 -2.49
CA LEU A 72 2.59 -10.42 -3.47
C LEU A 72 2.44 -10.97 -4.89
N THR A 73 3.27 -11.93 -5.29
CA THR A 73 3.19 -12.56 -6.63
C THR A 73 1.93 -13.42 -6.78
N LYS A 74 1.40 -13.95 -5.68
CA LYS A 74 0.22 -14.82 -5.65
C LYS A 74 -1.05 -14.09 -5.19
N PHE A 75 -0.99 -12.77 -5.02
CA PHE A 75 -2.15 -11.94 -4.66
C PHE A 75 -3.12 -11.81 -5.84
N GLY A 76 -4.43 -11.82 -5.55
CA GLY A 76 -5.50 -11.95 -6.55
C GLY A 76 -5.78 -13.40 -6.98
N GLY A 77 -5.21 -14.37 -6.27
CA GLY A 77 -5.37 -15.80 -6.54
C GLY A 77 -5.36 -16.61 -5.25
N LYS A 78 -4.19 -17.12 -4.85
CA LYS A 78 -4.05 -17.86 -3.58
C LYS A 78 -4.34 -16.96 -2.38
N TYR A 79 -3.87 -15.70 -2.44
CA TYR A 79 -4.15 -14.69 -1.45
C TYR A 79 -5.12 -13.69 -2.05
N ASP A 80 -6.26 -13.47 -1.40
CA ASP A 80 -7.27 -12.56 -1.91
C ASP A 80 -8.01 -11.85 -0.78
N ILE A 81 -8.57 -10.69 -1.09
CA ILE A 81 -9.37 -9.88 -0.17
C ILE A 81 -10.60 -9.43 -0.94
N ILE A 82 -11.77 -9.80 -0.42
CA ILE A 82 -13.02 -9.20 -0.85
C ILE A 82 -13.15 -7.88 -0.09
N PHE A 83 -13.00 -6.78 -0.81
CA PHE A 83 -13.10 -5.41 -0.28
C PHE A 83 -14.55 -4.94 -0.21
#